data_AF-A0A939USE6-F1
#
_entry.id   AF-A0A939USE6-F1
#
_cell.length_a   1.000
_cell.length_b   1.000
_cell.length_c   1.000
_cell.angle_alpha   90.00
_cell.angle_beta   90.00
_cell.angle_gamma   90.00
#
_symmetry.space_group_name_H-M   'P 1'
#
loop_
_entity.id
_entity.type
_entity.pdbx_description
1 polymer ?
#
loop_
_entity_poly.entity_id
_entity_poly.type
_entity_poly.pdbx_seq_one_letter_code
_entity_poly.pdbx_strand_id
1 'polypeptide(L)'
;MNKKVIISIIAVILLVAVLGTVLVACNKEDYEKRLEKKGYSFGSVTDLLGAAGLQSSTVEWSLSAAKDNESVSIVKYRNSDDAKDAYDSYKKNLKDGYAVRRHGKIVVYGTKQGVKDAE
;
A
#
# COMPACT_ATOMS: atom_id res chain seq x y z
N MET A 1 -41.63 1.11 8.20
CA MET A 1 -40.26 0.66 8.56
C MET A 1 -39.75 1.51 9.73
N ASN A 2 -39.34 0.90 10.83
CA ASN A 2 -39.01 1.63 12.08
C ASN A 2 -37.65 2.33 11.99
N LYS A 3 -37.56 3.60 12.42
CA LYS A 3 -36.33 4.41 12.35
C LYS A 3 -35.10 3.72 12.97
N LYS A 4 -35.32 2.92 14.03
CA LYS A 4 -34.27 2.09 14.68
C LYS A 4 -33.71 0.99 13.76
N VAL A 5 -34.56 0.38 12.93
CA VAL A 5 -34.18 -0.67 11.98
C VAL A 5 -33.35 -0.10 10.83
N ILE A 6 -33.68 1.10 10.36
CA ILE A 6 -32.94 1.79 9.29
C ILE A 6 -31.52 2.15 9.75
N ILE A 7 -31.37 2.68 10.97
CA ILE A 7 -30.05 3.05 11.52
C ILE A 7 -29.16 1.81 11.71
N SER A 8 -29.72 0.70 12.20
CA SER A 8 -28.98 -0.56 12.33
C SER A 8 -28.52 -1.12 10.97
N ILE A 9 -29.35 -1.04 9.93
CA ILE A 9 -28.98 -1.52 8.58
C ILE A 9 -27.84 -0.66 8.01
N ILE A 10 -27.89 0.66 8.14
CA ILE A 10 -26.84 1.56 7.65
C ILE A 10 -25.51 1.30 8.36
N ALA A 11 -25.53 1.09 9.68
CA ALA A 11 -24.34 0.77 10.45
C ALA A 11 -23.71 -0.58 10.04
N VAL A 12 -24.54 -1.60 9.75
CA VAL A 12 -24.06 -2.91 9.28
C VAL A 12 -23.46 -2.81 7.87
N ILE A 13 -24.07 -2.05 6.96
CA ILE A 13 -23.52 -1.86 5.61
C ILE A 13 -22.16 -1.14 5.66
N LEU A 14 -22.02 -0.12 6.51
CA LEU A 14 -20.74 0.56 6.74
C LEU A 14 -19.70 -0.39 7.35
N LEU A 15 -20.08 -1.26 8.29
CA LEU A 15 -19.17 -2.21 8.90
C LEU A 15 -18.70 -3.31 7.91
N VAL A 16 -19.62 -3.83 7.09
CA VAL A 16 -19.30 -4.84 6.06
C VAL A 16 -18.43 -4.25 4.95
N ALA A 17 -18.62 -2.98 4.60
CA ALA A 17 -17.72 -2.27 3.67
C ALA A 17 -16.29 -2.11 4.22
N VAL A 18 -16.14 -1.95 5.54
CA VAL A 18 -14.82 -1.88 6.20
C VAL A 18 -14.18 -3.26 6.34
N LEU A 19 -14.96 -4.32 6.56
CA LEU A 19 -14.42 -5.69 6.68
C LEU A 19 -14.05 -6.32 5.32
N GLY A 20 -14.70 -5.91 4.24
CA GLY A 20 -14.39 -6.36 2.88
C GLY A 20 -13.00 -5.92 2.36
N THR A 21 -12.39 -4.91 2.98
CA THR A 21 -11.06 -4.41 2.59
C THR A 21 -9.91 -5.04 3.38
N VAL A 22 -10.19 -5.78 4.46
CA VAL A 22 -9.14 -6.33 5.36
C VAL A 22 -8.74 -7.76 4.98
N LEU A 23 -9.47 -8.45 4.10
CA LEU A 23 -9.25 -9.87 3.78
C LEU A 23 -8.64 -10.16 2.41
N VAL A 24 -8.15 -9.15 1.68
CA VAL A 24 -7.21 -9.45 0.59
C VAL A 24 -5.86 -9.62 1.27
N ALA A 25 -5.41 -10.87 1.39
CA ALA A 25 -3.99 -11.13 1.62
C ALA A 25 -3.27 -10.31 0.55
N CYS A 26 -2.71 -9.16 0.94
CA CYS A 26 -2.09 -8.21 0.03
C CYS A 26 -0.83 -8.87 -0.53
N ASN A 27 -1.05 -9.72 -1.53
CA ASN A 27 -0.05 -10.43 -2.28
C ASN A 27 0.36 -9.52 -3.44
N LYS A 28 1.57 -9.74 -3.95
CA LYS A 28 2.13 -8.91 -5.02
C LYS A 28 1.16 -8.76 -6.21
N GLU A 29 0.52 -9.85 -6.62
CA GLU A 29 -0.42 -9.90 -7.73
C GLU A 29 -1.66 -9.01 -7.56
N ASP A 30 -2.13 -8.79 -6.33
CA ASP A 30 -3.32 -7.96 -6.10
C ASP A 30 -3.00 -6.48 -6.31
N TYR A 31 -1.82 -6.05 -5.87
CA TYR A 31 -1.31 -4.72 -6.15
C TYR A 31 -1.03 -4.54 -7.64
N GLU A 32 -0.44 -5.53 -8.30
CA GLU A 32 -0.24 -5.51 -9.75
C GLU A 32 -1.60 -5.37 -10.47
N LYS A 33 -2.53 -6.28 -10.18
CA LYS A 33 -3.99 -6.24 -10.44
C LYS A 33 -4.57 -4.82 -10.49
N ARG A 34 -4.42 -4.15 -9.36
CA ARG A 34 -5.03 -2.85 -9.08
C ARG A 34 -4.35 -1.72 -9.83
N LEU A 35 -3.03 -1.73 -9.88
CA LEU A 35 -2.22 -0.70 -10.51
C LEU A 35 -2.31 -0.78 -12.05
N GLU A 36 -2.32 -1.98 -12.64
CA GLU A 36 -2.54 -2.19 -14.07
C GLU A 36 -3.88 -1.59 -14.53
N LYS A 37 -4.96 -1.88 -13.81
CA LYS A 37 -6.29 -1.33 -14.10
C LYS A 37 -6.32 0.20 -14.09
N LYS A 38 -5.41 0.83 -13.35
CA LYS A 38 -5.26 2.28 -13.27
C LYS A 38 -4.28 2.83 -14.30
N GLY A 39 -3.66 1.99 -15.11
CA GLY A 39 -2.73 2.37 -16.18
C GLY A 39 -1.28 2.51 -15.71
N TYR A 40 -0.94 1.98 -14.54
CA TYR A 40 0.45 1.93 -14.11
C TYR A 40 1.22 0.85 -14.85
N SER A 41 2.46 1.16 -15.19
CA SER A 41 3.44 0.22 -15.72
C SER A 41 4.43 -0.16 -14.62
N PHE A 42 4.84 -1.42 -14.56
CA PHE A 42 5.79 -1.88 -13.55
C PHE A 42 7.23 -1.71 -14.03
N GLY A 43 8.06 -1.15 -13.14
CA GLY A 43 9.50 -1.09 -13.35
C GLY A 43 10.19 -2.39 -12.91
N SER A 44 11.38 -2.64 -13.44
CA SER A 44 12.20 -3.77 -12.99
C SER A 44 12.70 -3.51 -11.56
N VAL A 45 12.48 -4.49 -10.68
CA VAL A 45 12.67 -4.44 -9.21
C VAL A 45 14.11 -4.10 -8.78
N THR A 46 15.07 -4.21 -9.70
CA THR A 46 16.51 -4.17 -9.43
C THR A 46 17.04 -2.79 -9.02
N ASP A 47 16.44 -1.69 -9.48
CA ASP A 47 17.02 -0.34 -9.24
C ASP A 47 16.59 0.32 -7.91
N LEU A 48 15.44 -0.05 -7.34
CA LEU A 48 14.92 0.60 -6.13
C LEU A 48 15.45 0.02 -4.82
N LEU A 49 15.77 -1.27 -4.79
CA LEU A 49 16.38 -1.91 -3.62
C LEU A 49 17.80 -1.38 -3.38
N GLY A 50 18.56 -1.13 -4.46
CA GLY A 50 19.89 -0.53 -4.39
C GLY A 50 19.86 0.93 -3.94
N ALA A 51 18.91 1.73 -4.44
CA ALA A 51 18.80 3.15 -4.11
C ALA A 51 18.32 3.43 -2.67
N ALA A 52 17.58 2.50 -2.06
CA ALA A 52 17.02 2.66 -0.72
C ALA A 52 17.88 2.05 0.41
N GLY A 53 19.01 1.41 0.09
CA GLY A 53 19.85 0.74 1.10
C GLY A 53 19.15 -0.42 1.81
N LEU A 54 18.06 -0.95 1.22
CA LEU A 54 17.29 -2.04 1.80
C LEU A 54 18.09 -3.33 1.66
N GLN A 55 18.51 -3.89 2.79
CA GLN A 55 19.12 -5.22 2.78
C GLN A 55 18.10 -6.22 2.24
N SER A 56 18.42 -6.93 1.16
CA SER A 56 17.50 -7.90 0.53
C SER A 56 17.08 -9.03 1.49
N SER A 57 17.77 -9.19 2.61
CA SER A 57 17.48 -10.16 3.66
C SER A 57 16.19 -9.87 4.45
N THR A 58 15.71 -8.62 4.52
CA THR A 58 14.52 -8.25 5.31
C THR A 58 13.23 -8.18 4.48
N VAL A 59 13.35 -8.24 3.15
CA VAL A 59 12.24 -8.10 2.20
C VAL A 59 11.77 -9.49 1.73
N GLU A 60 10.45 -9.73 1.75
CA GLU A 60 9.82 -10.91 1.12
C GLU A 60 9.61 -10.68 -0.37
N TRP A 61 9.06 -9.52 -0.73
CA TRP A 61 8.92 -9.07 -2.11
C TRP A 61 8.76 -7.56 -2.17
N SER A 62 9.04 -7.00 -3.34
CA SER A 62 8.76 -5.60 -3.65
C SER A 62 8.13 -5.47 -5.04
N LEU A 63 7.39 -4.38 -5.20
CA LEU A 63 6.74 -3.96 -6.42
C LEU A 63 6.97 -2.47 -6.59
N SER A 64 7.18 -2.02 -7.81
CA SER A 64 7.23 -0.59 -8.11
C SER A 64 6.58 -0.30 -9.44
N ALA A 65 5.77 0.74 -9.46
CA ALA A 65 4.95 1.08 -10.60
C ALA A 65 4.93 2.59 -10.81
N ALA A 66 4.83 3.01 -12.06
CA ALA A 66 4.75 4.42 -12.44
C ALA A 66 3.68 4.63 -13.51
N LYS A 67 3.11 5.83 -13.50
CA LYS A 67 2.13 6.32 -14.47
C LYS A 67 2.27 7.83 -14.58
N ASP A 68 2.61 8.35 -15.76
CA ASP A 68 2.82 9.78 -15.97
C ASP A 68 3.81 10.37 -14.93
N ASN A 69 3.38 11.32 -14.10
CA ASN A 69 4.15 11.92 -13.00
C ASN A 69 3.93 11.22 -11.63
N GLU A 70 3.16 10.13 -11.61
CA GLU A 70 2.81 9.38 -10.41
C GLU A 70 3.67 8.12 -10.27
N SER A 71 4.05 7.78 -9.04
CA SER A 71 4.85 6.60 -8.74
C SER A 71 4.51 6.00 -7.38
N VAL A 72 4.63 4.68 -7.27
CA VAL A 72 4.41 3.96 -6.02
C VAL A 72 5.35 2.75 -5.92
N SER A 73 5.91 2.58 -4.73
CA SER A 73 6.71 1.43 -4.32
C SER A 73 6.01 0.75 -3.15
N ILE A 74 5.82 -0.56 -3.27
CA ILE A 74 5.20 -1.40 -2.27
C ILE A 74 6.21 -2.46 -1.87
N VAL A 75 6.51 -2.57 -0.59
CA VAL A 75 7.50 -3.49 -0.06
C VAL A 75 6.87 -4.30 1.06
N LYS A 76 6.91 -5.63 0.93
CA LYS A 76 6.55 -6.54 2.02
C LYS A 76 7.82 -7.03 2.70
N TYR A 77 7.88 -6.82 4.00
CA TYR A 77 8.97 -7.26 4.86
C TYR A 77 8.67 -8.62 5.48
N ARG A 78 9.72 -9.33 5.92
CA ARG A 78 9.60 -10.64 6.57
C ARG A 78 8.95 -10.56 7.94
N ASN A 79 9.10 -9.44 8.64
CA ASN A 79 8.46 -9.19 9.95
C ASN A 79 7.88 -7.76 10.02
N SER A 80 7.07 -7.52 11.05
CA SER A 80 6.38 -6.24 11.22
C SER A 80 7.28 -5.14 11.78
N ASP A 81 8.39 -5.49 12.44
CA ASP A 81 9.29 -4.53 13.05
C ASP A 81 10.14 -3.86 11.97
N ASP A 82 10.70 -4.63 11.04
CA ASP A 82 11.40 -4.12 9.85
C ASP A 82 10.50 -3.20 9.02
N ALA A 83 9.22 -3.58 8.84
CA ALA A 83 8.24 -2.75 8.15
C ALA A 83 7.95 -1.43 8.89
N LYS A 84 7.94 -1.47 10.23
CA LYS A 84 7.75 -0.29 11.07
C LYS A 84 8.96 0.64 10.98
N ASP A 85 10.17 0.11 11.07
CA ASP A 85 11.40 0.89 10.98
C ASP A 85 11.53 1.57 9.61
N ALA A 86 11.23 0.84 8.54
CA ALA A 86 11.18 1.41 7.19
C ALA A 86 10.11 2.51 7.08
N TYR A 87 8.90 2.28 7.58
CA TYR A 87 7.83 3.28 7.59
C TYR A 87 8.24 4.55 8.33
N ASP A 88 8.81 4.41 9.54
CA ASP A 88 9.23 5.55 10.36
C ASP A 88 10.37 6.34 9.67
N SER A 89 11.28 5.65 9.00
CA SER A 89 12.34 6.26 8.18
C SER A 89 11.78 7.06 6.98
N TYR A 90 10.86 6.48 6.20
CA TYR A 90 10.22 7.18 5.08
C TYR A 90 9.40 8.36 5.56
N LYS A 91 8.67 8.21 6.67
CA LYS A 91 7.85 9.28 7.24
C LYS A 91 8.67 10.46 7.71
N LYS A 92 9.84 10.21 8.32
CA LYS A 92 10.77 11.25 8.78
C LYS A 92 11.31 12.10 7.62
N ASN A 93 11.48 11.50 6.45
CA ASN A 93 12.06 12.14 5.26
C ASN A 93 11.01 12.43 4.17
N LEU A 94 9.73 12.47 4.54
CA LEU A 94 8.64 12.59 3.58
C LEU A 94 8.64 13.96 2.91
N LYS A 95 8.70 13.98 1.57
CA LYS A 95 8.64 15.20 0.76
C LYS A 95 7.19 15.61 0.50
N ASP A 96 6.98 16.90 0.23
CA ASP A 96 5.69 17.38 -0.25
C ASP A 96 5.28 16.67 -1.54
N GLY A 97 3.98 16.34 -1.64
CA GLY A 97 3.43 15.56 -2.76
C GLY A 97 3.58 14.04 -2.61
N TYR A 98 4.31 13.56 -1.59
CA TYR A 98 4.45 12.12 -1.30
C TYR A 98 3.60 11.68 -0.11
N ALA A 99 3.38 10.37 -0.02
CA ALA A 99 2.75 9.72 1.11
C ALA A 99 3.46 8.41 1.46
N VAL A 100 3.29 7.98 2.71
CA VAL A 100 3.70 6.65 3.17
C VAL A 100 2.61 6.04 4.05
N ARG A 101 2.31 4.76 3.81
CA ARG A 101 1.34 3.95 4.56
C ARG A 101 1.99 2.63 4.97
N ARG A 102 1.51 2.05 6.07
CA ARG A 102 1.94 0.73 6.55
C ARG A 102 0.73 -0.10 6.92
N HIS A 103 0.69 -1.33 6.40
CA HIS A 103 -0.32 -2.34 6.67
C HIS A 103 0.37 -3.63 7.12
N GLY A 104 0.50 -3.80 8.43
CA GLY A 104 1.26 -4.92 9.01
C GLY A 104 2.73 -4.93 8.53
N LYS A 105 3.08 -5.95 7.75
CA LYS A 105 4.42 -6.14 7.16
C LYS A 105 4.64 -5.39 5.84
N ILE A 106 3.64 -4.67 5.33
CA ILE A 106 3.71 -3.99 4.03
C ILE A 106 3.85 -2.49 4.23
N VAL A 107 4.78 -1.88 3.50
CA VAL A 107 4.93 -0.43 3.41
C VAL A 107 4.66 0.00 1.97
N VAL A 108 3.82 1.03 1.82
CA VAL A 108 3.49 1.66 0.54
C VAL A 108 4.01 3.09 0.58
N TYR A 109 4.89 3.44 -0.35
CA TYR A 109 5.52 4.76 -0.44
C TYR A 109 5.48 5.27 -1.87
N GLY A 110 5.20 6.55 -2.07
CA GLY A 110 5.15 7.13 -3.41
C GLY A 110 4.49 8.48 -3.42
N THR A 111 4.09 8.94 -4.61
CA THR A 111 3.25 10.13 -4.73
C THR A 111 1.91 9.91 -4.02
N LYS A 112 1.27 10.98 -3.54
CA LYS A 112 -0.02 10.88 -2.82
C LYS A 112 -1.06 10.11 -3.63
N GLN A 113 -1.13 10.34 -4.94
CA GLN A 113 -2.07 9.64 -5.82
C GLN A 113 -1.62 8.20 -6.07
N GLY A 114 -0.33 7.93 -6.26
CA GLY A 114 0.20 6.56 -6.40
C GLY A 114 -0.08 5.67 -5.18
N VAL A 115 0.11 6.21 -3.97
CA VAL A 115 -0.22 5.49 -2.72
C VAL A 115 -1.72 5.24 -2.61
N LYS A 116 -2.55 6.25 -2.90
CA LYS A 116 -4.01 6.10 -2.94
C LYS A 116 -4.45 5.08 -3.99
N ASP A 117 -3.72 4.98 -5.08
CA ASP A 117 -4.07 4.10 -6.17
C ASP A 117 -3.73 2.63 -5.93
N ALA A 118 -2.71 2.40 -5.11
CA ALA A 118 -2.34 1.09 -4.59
C ALA A 118 -3.26 0.59 -3.47
N GLU A 119 -4.03 1.44 -2.80
CA GLU A 119 -5.02 1.10 -1.76
C GLU A 119 -6.44 0.86 -2.33
#